data_AF-A0A956C6R5-F1
#
_entry.id   AF-A0A956C6R5-F1
#
_cell.length_a   1.000
_cell.length_b   1.000
_cell.length_c   1.000
_cell.angle_alpha   90.00
_cell.angle_beta   90.00
_cell.angle_gamma   90.00
#
_symmetry.space_group_name_H-M   'P 1'
#
loop_
_entity.id
_entity.type
_entity.pdbx_description
1 polymer ?
#
loop_
_entity_poly.entity_id
_entity_poly.type
_entity_poly.pdbx_seq_one_letter_code
_entity_poly.pdbx_strand_id
1 'polypeptide(L)' 'MSDAAILSRDGLASLLRALAADGFRLVGPTVRDGAIVYGAIEGVEDLPEGWTDVQERGTYRLERRADRALFGFAVGP' A
#
# COMPACT_ATOMS: atom_id res chain seq x y z
N MET A 1 12.78 -20.79 -11.71
CA MET A 1 12.46 -19.91 -10.57
C MET A 1 13.06 -18.56 -10.89
N SER A 2 12.28 -17.49 -10.92
CA SER A 2 12.84 -16.15 -11.07
C SER A 2 13.72 -15.83 -9.86
N ASP A 3 14.82 -15.14 -10.10
CA ASP A 3 15.67 -14.66 -9.02
C ASP A 3 14.92 -13.60 -8.19
N ALA A 4 15.23 -13.51 -6.90
CA ALA A 4 14.62 -12.49 -6.05
C ALA A 4 15.19 -11.11 -6.42
N ALA A 5 14.32 -10.15 -6.70
CA ALA A 5 14.70 -8.77 -6.99
C ALA A 5 14.26 -7.84 -5.86
N ILE A 6 15.08 -6.81 -5.58
CA ILE A 6 14.73 -5.75 -4.64
C ILE A 6 14.18 -4.57 -5.43
N LEU A 7 12.97 -4.11 -5.07
CA LEU A 7 12.36 -2.91 -5.61
C LEU A 7 12.50 -1.76 -4.61
N SER A 8 13.26 -0.73 -4.98
CA SER A 8 13.34 0.49 -4.17
C SER A 8 12.02 1.28 -4.23
N ARG A 9 11.84 2.25 -3.33
CA ARG A 9 10.66 3.13 -3.33
C ARG A 9 10.52 3.91 -4.64
N ASP A 10 11.63 4.46 -5.15
CA ASP A 10 11.64 5.18 -6.43
C ASP A 10 11.44 4.24 -7.62
N GLY A 11 11.94 3.00 -7.49
CA GLY A 11 11.68 1.93 -8.45
C GLY A 11 10.19 1.57 -8.51
N LEU A 12 9.53 1.45 -7.35
CA LEU A 12 8.10 1.23 -7.26
C LEU A 12 7.31 2.38 -7.88
N ALA A 13 7.65 3.64 -7.56
CA ALA A 13 7.03 4.80 -8.17
C ALA A 13 7.20 4.83 -9.71
N SER A 14 8.36 4.42 -10.21
CA SER A 14 8.63 4.32 -11.64
C SER A 14 7.84 3.19 -12.30
N LEU A 15 7.70 2.05 -11.64
CA LEU A 15 6.88 0.93 -12.09
C LEU A 15 5.40 1.31 -12.20
N LEU A 16 4.84 1.93 -11.16
CA LEU A 16 3.44 2.37 -11.17
C LEU A 16 3.17 3.36 -12.31
N ARG A 17 4.07 4.34 -12.52
CA ARG A 17 3.98 5.28 -13.65
C ARG A 17 4.04 4.58 -15.01
N ALA A 18 4.91 3.58 -15.17
CA ALA A 18 5.00 2.83 -16.42
C ALA A 18 3.70 2.04 -16.69
N LEU A 19 3.16 1.36 -15.69
CA LEU A 19 1.90 0.64 -15.81
C LEU A 19 0.72 1.58 -16.15
N ALA A 20 0.65 2.75 -15.51
CA ALA A 20 -0.37 3.74 -15.83
C ALA A 20 -0.22 4.29 -17.25
N ALA A 21 1.01 4.55 -17.71
CA ALA A 21 1.29 5.00 -19.08
C ALA A 21 0.92 3.94 -20.14
N ASP A 22 1.05 2.66 -19.80
CA ASP A 22 0.59 1.52 -20.61
C ASP A 22 -0.95 1.34 -20.59
N GLY A 23 -1.68 2.22 -19.90
CA GLY A 23 -3.14 2.22 -19.84
C GLY A 23 -3.74 1.26 -18.81
N PHE A 24 -2.93 0.67 -17.94
CA PHE A 24 -3.44 -0.14 -16.84
C PHE A 24 -4.05 0.74 -15.74
N ARG A 25 -5.18 0.28 -15.20
CA ARG A 25 -5.72 0.84 -13.96
C ARG A 25 -4.93 0.28 -12.78
N LEU A 26 -4.32 1.15 -12.00
CA LEU A 26 -3.67 0.76 -10.76
C LEU A 26 -4.70 0.60 -9.64
N VAL A 27 -4.57 -0.47 -8.88
CA VAL A 27 -5.38 -0.76 -7.70
C VAL A 27 -4.44 -1.18 -6.58
N GLY A 28 -4.58 -0.55 -5.41
CA GLY A 28 -3.72 -0.82 -4.27
C GLY A 28 -4.39 -0.49 -2.94
N PRO A 29 -3.73 -0.82 -1.81
CA PRO A 29 -4.20 -0.46 -0.49
C PRO A 29 -4.17 1.07 -0.34
N THR A 30 -5.21 1.62 0.31
CA THR A 30 -5.39 3.04 0.59
C THR A 30 -6.04 3.20 1.96
N VAL A 31 -5.85 4.34 2.63
CA VAL A 31 -6.60 4.65 3.85
C VAL A 31 -7.91 5.34 3.49
N ARG A 32 -9.04 4.72 3.83
CA ARG A 32 -10.39 5.29 3.65
C ARG A 32 -11.28 4.98 4.85
N ASP A 33 -12.01 5.99 5.32
CA ASP A 33 -13.00 5.84 6.40
C ASP A 33 -12.43 5.18 7.68
N GLY A 34 -11.15 5.42 7.97
CA GLY A 34 -10.47 4.82 9.12
C GLY A 34 -10.10 3.35 8.94
N ALA A 35 -10.05 2.86 7.70
CA ALA A 35 -9.62 1.51 7.35
C ALA A 35 -8.63 1.48 6.17
N ILE A 36 -7.80 0.43 6.10
CA ILE A 36 -7.03 0.13 4.89
C ILE A 36 -7.91 -0.70 3.97
N VAL A 37 -8.19 -0.16 2.78
CA VAL A 37 -9.03 -0.77 1.75
C VAL A 37 -8.33 -0.75 0.40
N TYR A 38 -8.63 -1.72 -0.46
CA TYR A 38 -8.14 -1.70 -1.84
C TYR A 38 -9.00 -0.75 -2.68
N GLY A 39 -8.34 0.16 -3.38
CA GLY A 39 -8.98 1.18 -4.21
C GLY A 39 -8.09 1.58 -5.38
N ALA A 40 -8.61 2.45 -6.24
CA ALA A 40 -7.81 3.05 -7.30
C ALA A 40 -6.71 3.92 -6.69
N ILE A 41 -5.52 3.85 -7.27
CA ILE A 41 -4.37 4.70 -6.91
C ILE A 41 -3.80 5.34 -8.16
N GLU A 42 -3.18 6.49 -8.00
CA GLU A 42 -2.44 7.22 -9.03
C GLU A 42 -0.93 7.10 -8.80
N GLY A 43 -0.50 6.84 -7.56
CA GLY A 43 0.92 6.70 -7.24
C GLY A 43 1.23 6.07 -5.88
N VAL A 44 2.50 6.16 -5.48
CA VAL A 44 2.99 5.62 -4.19
C VAL A 44 2.53 6.44 -2.99
N GLU A 45 2.11 7.68 -3.23
CA GLU A 45 1.56 8.64 -2.28
C GLU A 45 0.17 8.27 -1.78
N ASP A 46 -0.59 7.48 -2.57
CA ASP A 46 -1.91 6.99 -2.17
C ASP A 46 -1.83 5.76 -1.27
N LEU A 47 -0.66 5.12 -1.23
CA LEU A 47 -0.41 3.96 -0.38
C LEU A 47 -0.39 4.37 1.10
N PRO A 48 -0.73 3.45 2.02
CA PRO A 48 -0.88 3.73 3.44
C PRO A 48 0.49 3.84 4.14
N GLU A 49 1.30 4.82 3.73
CA GLU A 49 2.63 5.05 4.27
C GLU A 49 2.57 5.30 5.79
N GLY A 50 3.31 4.46 6.53
CA GLY A 50 3.43 4.57 7.98
C GLY A 50 2.09 4.34 8.69
N TRP A 51 1.17 3.59 8.07
CA TRP A 51 -0.06 3.13 8.72
C TRP A 51 -0.01 1.63 8.97
N THR A 52 -0.59 1.22 10.08
CA THR A 52 -0.95 -0.18 10.38
C THR A 52 -2.40 -0.22 10.84
N ASP A 53 -3.01 -1.38 10.72
CA ASP A 53 -4.27 -1.68 11.39
C ASP A 53 -4.03 -2.41 12.71
N VAL A 54 -4.91 -2.14 13.66
CA VAL A 54 -5.03 -2.88 14.92
C VAL A 54 -6.44 -3.43 14.99
N GLN A 55 -6.51 -4.77 15.05
CA GLN A 55 -7.75 -5.51 15.15
C GLN A 55 -7.91 -6.05 16.57
N GLU A 56 -8.90 -5.53 17.32
CA GLU A 56 -9.19 -5.96 18.68
C GLU A 56 -10.70 -6.15 18.88
N ARG A 57 -11.13 -7.34 19.30
CA ARG A 57 -12.51 -7.63 19.76
C ARG A 57 -13.61 -7.02 18.87
N GLY A 58 -13.49 -7.16 17.55
CA GLY A 58 -14.46 -6.65 16.58
C GLY A 58 -14.35 -5.15 16.27
N THR A 59 -13.33 -4.48 16.80
CA THR A 59 -12.98 -3.09 16.48
C THR A 59 -11.77 -3.07 15.56
N TYR A 60 -11.83 -2.20 14.56
CA TYR A 60 -10.74 -1.89 13.66
C TYR A 60 -10.29 -0.45 13.91
N ARG A 61 -8.99 -0.23 14.10
CA ARG A 61 -8.42 1.11 14.23
C ARG A 61 -7.12 1.20 13.44
N LEU A 62 -6.90 2.35 12.80
CA LEU A 62 -5.61 2.67 12.21
C LEU A 62 -4.68 3.32 13.22
N GLU A 63 -3.42 2.92 13.17
CA GLU A 63 -2.36 3.48 13.99
C GLU A 63 -1.19 3.94 13.14
N ARG A 64 -0.60 5.07 13.53
CA ARG A 64 0.60 5.59 12.90
C ARG A 64 1.82 4.83 13.38
N ARG A 65 2.64 4.42 12.44
CA ARG A 65 3.95 3.79 12.68
C ARG A 65 5.03 4.86 12.74
N ALA A 66 6.14 4.53 13.41
CA ALA A 66 7.33 5.38 13.43
C ALA A 66 8.17 5.25 12.15
N ASP A 67 7.94 4.20 11.35
CA ASP A 67 8.56 4.00 10.05
C ASP A 67 7.68 4.51 8.90
N ARG A 68 8.25 4.45 7.70
CA ARG A 68 7.61 4.87 6.45
C ARG A 68 7.21 3.67 5.59
N ALA A 69 6.85 2.55 6.22
CA ALA A 69 6.49 1.34 5.49
C ALA A 69 5.21 1.55 4.68
N LEU A 70 5.23 1.14 3.40
CA LEU A 70 4.06 1.22 2.49
C LEU A 70 3.11 0.02 2.65
N PHE A 71 3.61 -1.09 3.18
CA PHE A 71 2.91 -2.36 3.34
C PHE A 71 3.01 -2.90 4.78
N GLY A 72 3.14 -1.99 5.75
CA GLY A 72 3.37 -2.31 7.16
C GLY A 72 2.11 -2.61 7.97
N PHE A 73 1.12 -3.27 7.36
CA PHE A 73 -0.20 -3.58 7.92
C PHE A 73 -0.53 -5.06 7.73
N ALA A 74 -1.51 -5.59 8.47
CA ALA A 74 -1.92 -6.97 8.37
C ALA A 74 -2.78 -7.20 7.11
N VAL A 75 -2.42 -8.20 6.32
CA VAL A 75 -3.29 -8.72 5.25
C VAL A 75 -4.03 -9.90 5.86
N GLY A 76 -5.36 -9.88 5.84
CA GLY A 76 -6.18 -10.96 6.42
C GLY A 76 -5.83 -12.35 5.82
N PRO A 77 -6.16 -13.45 6.53
CA PRO A 77 -5.93 -14.81 6.06
C PRO A 77 -6.73 -15.18 4.81
#